data_AF-T0ISF2-F1
#
_entry.id   AF-T0ISF2-F1
#
_cell.length_a   1.000
_cell.length_b   1.000
_cell.length_c   1.000
_cell.angle_alpha   90.00
_cell.angle_beta   90.00
_cell.angle_gamma   90.00
#
_symmetry.space_group_name_H-M   'P 1'
#
loop_
_entity.id
_entity.type
_entity.pdbx_description
1 polymer ?
#
loop_
_entity_poly.entity_id
_entity_poly.type
_entity_poly.pdbx_seq_one_letter_code
_entity_poly.pdbx_strand_id
1 'polypeptide(L)'
;MPLHPQVAAFVAQLDDLSALLRAQGDRRWSDRIDLCRALVADSNFAGVERFLALFEGPDSLADLRFGDPEADARLADCLSAARSFAERLASEERDAKGD
;
A
#
# COMPACT_ATOMS: atom_id res chain seq x y z
N MET A 1 18.04 -8.34 -10.84
CA MET A 1 18.31 -8.48 -9.40
C MET A 1 17.03 -9.03 -8.78
N PRO A 2 17.08 -10.06 -7.93
CA PRO A 2 15.87 -10.58 -7.30
C PRO A 2 15.28 -9.47 -6.42
N LEU A 3 14.04 -9.08 -6.69
CA LEU A 3 13.27 -8.25 -5.77
C LEU A 3 13.34 -8.90 -4.38
N HIS A 4 13.63 -8.10 -3.35
CA HIS A 4 13.64 -8.58 -1.97
C HIS A 4 12.28 -9.26 -1.70
N PRO A 5 12.22 -10.46 -1.09
CA PRO A 5 10.97 -11.22 -0.97
C PRO A 5 9.88 -10.41 -0.24
N GLN A 6 10.27 -9.50 0.64
CA GLN A 6 9.36 -8.57 1.31
C GLN A 6 8.75 -7.53 0.35
N VAL A 7 9.53 -7.02 -0.61
CA VAL A 7 9.06 -6.10 -1.65
C VAL A 7 8.07 -6.81 -2.56
N ALA A 8 8.36 -8.05 -2.97
CA ALA A 8 7.44 -8.85 -3.77
C ALA A 8 6.10 -9.12 -3.04
N ALA A 9 6.15 -9.43 -1.74
CA ALA A 9 4.95 -9.60 -0.91
C ALA A 9 4.15 -8.30 -0.80
N PHE A 10 4.82 -7.16 -0.62
CA PHE A 10 4.15 -5.86 -0.56
C PHE A 10 3.50 -5.48 -1.90
N VAL A 11 4.19 -5.71 -3.03
CA VAL A 11 3.62 -5.50 -4.38
C VAL A 11 2.37 -6.34 -4.60
N ALA A 12 2.38 -7.60 -4.17
CA ALA A 12 1.21 -8.47 -4.25
C ALA A 12 0.05 -7.94 -3.38
N GLN A 13 0.34 -7.50 -2.15
CA GLN A 13 -0.67 -6.90 -1.27
C GLN A 13 -1.29 -5.63 -1.86
N LEU A 14 -0.50 -4.78 -2.52
CA LEU A 14 -0.99 -3.58 -3.20
C LEU A 14 -1.84 -3.92 -4.43
N ASP A 15 -1.52 -5.00 -5.14
CA ASP A 15 -2.33 -5.48 -6.25
C ASP A 15 -3.72 -5.93 -5.79
N ASP A 16 -3.78 -6.73 -4.71
CA ASP A 16 -5.04 -7.19 -4.08
C ASP A 16 -5.89 -6.00 -3.61
N LEU A 17 -5.26 -5.02 -2.94
CA LEU A 17 -5.92 -3.78 -2.52
C LEU A 17 -6.46 -2.98 -3.71
N SER A 18 -5.67 -2.83 -4.78
CA SER A 18 -6.10 -2.13 -6.00
C SER A 18 -7.27 -2.83 -6.67
N ALA A 19 -7.26 -4.17 -6.74
CA ALA A 19 -8.35 -4.97 -7.26
C ALA A 19 -9.64 -4.80 -6.43
N LEU A 20 -9.53 -4.79 -5.10
CA LEU A 20 -10.65 -4.55 -4.19
C LEU A 20 -11.26 -3.15 -4.39
N LEU A 21 -10.43 -2.11 -4.47
CA LEU A 21 -10.87 -0.73 -4.75
C LEU A 21 -11.60 -0.64 -6.10
N ARG A 22 -11.07 -1.28 -7.15
CA ARG A 22 -11.70 -1.33 -8.49
C ARG A 22 -13.04 -2.06 -8.47
N ALA A 23 -13.14 -3.15 -7.72
CA ALA A 23 -14.38 -3.91 -7.58
C ALA A 23 -15.49 -3.08 -6.92
N GLN A 24 -15.13 -2.18 -5.99
CA GLN A 24 -16.03 -1.23 -5.37
C GLN A 24 -16.27 0.04 -6.20
N GLY A 25 -15.63 0.16 -7.37
CA GLY A 25 -15.77 1.30 -8.28
C GLY A 25 -14.89 2.51 -7.93
N ASP A 26 -14.00 2.41 -6.93
CA ASP A 26 -13.13 3.50 -6.52
C ASP A 26 -11.88 3.59 -7.40
N ARG A 27 -12.03 4.29 -8.53
CA ARG A 27 -10.93 4.52 -9.47
C ARG A 27 -9.84 5.41 -8.87
N ARG A 28 -10.23 6.44 -8.12
CA ARG A 28 -9.30 7.45 -7.56
C ARG A 28 -8.26 6.79 -6.68
N TRP A 29 -8.67 5.94 -5.74
CA TRP A 29 -7.74 5.24 -4.87
C TRP A 29 -7.04 4.09 -5.60
N SER A 30 -7.73 3.36 -6.47
CA SER A 30 -7.09 2.26 -7.21
C SER A 30 -5.90 2.71 -8.07
N ASP A 31 -6.00 3.86 -8.75
CA ASP A 31 -4.92 4.45 -9.54
C ASP A 31 -3.75 4.86 -8.64
N ARG A 32 -4.02 5.43 -7.46
CA ARG A 32 -2.96 5.82 -6.51
C ARG A 32 -2.22 4.59 -5.96
N ILE A 33 -2.93 3.50 -5.68
CA ILE A 33 -2.31 2.25 -5.24
C ILE A 33 -1.50 1.62 -6.38
N ASP A 34 -2.00 1.64 -7.61
CA ASP A 34 -1.29 1.13 -8.78
C ASP A 34 0.03 1.87 -9.02
N LEU A 35 0.03 3.20 -8.88
CA LEU A 35 1.24 4.02 -8.91
C LEU A 35 2.23 3.65 -7.81
N CYS A 36 1.77 3.45 -6.56
CA CYS A 36 2.65 3.03 -5.47
C CYS A 36 3.25 1.66 -5.76
N ARG A 37 2.44 0.71 -6.23
CA ARG A 37 2.88 -0.63 -6.62
C ARG A 37 3.95 -0.57 -7.71
N ALA A 38 3.75 0.22 -8.76
CA ALA A 38 4.72 0.36 -9.84
C ALA A 38 6.07 0.93 -9.34
N LEU A 39 6.03 1.93 -8.46
CA LEU A 39 7.24 2.51 -7.85
C LEU A 39 7.98 1.51 -6.97
N VAL A 40 7.25 0.73 -6.17
CA VAL A 40 7.83 -0.33 -5.33
C VAL A 40 8.44 -1.45 -6.19
N ALA A 41 7.76 -1.85 -7.27
CA ALA A 41 8.23 -2.88 -8.19
C ALA A 41 9.51 -2.48 -8.94
N ASP A 42 9.71 -1.18 -9.17
CA ASP A 42 10.96 -0.62 -9.72
C ASP A 42 12.12 -0.63 -8.69
N SER A 43 11.93 -1.23 -7.51
CA SER A 43 12.85 -1.19 -6.36
C SER A 43 13.12 0.23 -5.87
N ASN A 44 12.22 1.16 -6.17
CA ASN A 44 12.34 2.53 -5.73
C ASN A 44 11.58 2.66 -4.41
N PHE A 45 12.31 2.68 -3.29
CA PHE A 45 11.71 2.78 -1.96
C PHE A 45 10.83 4.02 -1.74
N ALA A 46 10.93 5.00 -2.64
CA ALA A 46 9.99 6.11 -2.79
C ALA A 46 8.51 5.65 -2.89
N GLY A 47 8.24 4.46 -3.42
CA GLY A 47 6.88 3.91 -3.47
C GLY A 47 6.30 3.55 -2.10
N VAL A 48 7.16 3.10 -1.16
CA VAL A 48 6.77 2.79 0.22
C VAL A 48 6.45 4.07 0.99
N GLU A 49 7.33 5.08 0.91
CA GLU A 49 7.09 6.39 1.54
C GLU A 49 5.83 7.06 0.98
N ARG A 50 5.64 6.99 -0.34
CA ARG A 50 4.45 7.54 -0.99
C ARG A 50 3.17 6.83 -0.58
N PHE A 51 3.23 5.51 -0.35
CA PHE A 51 2.10 4.76 0.18
C PHE A 51 1.77 5.16 1.62
N LEU A 52 2.77 5.29 2.50
CA LEU A 52 2.57 5.74 3.88
C LEU A 52 1.96 7.15 3.93
N ALA A 53 2.41 8.04 3.05
CA ALA A 53 1.86 9.39 2.92
C ALA A 53 0.37 9.42 2.52
N LEU A 54 -0.21 8.33 1.97
CA LEU A 54 -1.65 8.24 1.70
C LEU A 54 -2.48 8.13 2.98
N PHE A 55 -1.88 7.72 4.09
CA PHE A 55 -2.51 7.68 5.42
C PHE A 55 -2.37 9.01 6.17
N GLU A 56 -1.56 9.93 5.65
CA GLU A 56 -1.30 11.22 6.26
C GLU A 56 -2.17 12.29 5.57
N GLY A 57 -2.92 13.05 6.38
CA GLY A 57 -3.70 14.19 5.91
C GLY A 57 -5.22 14.03 6.04
N PRO A 58 -5.98 15.07 5.61
CA PRO A 58 -7.42 15.16 5.82
C PRO A 58 -8.27 14.26 4.90
N ASP A 59 -7.68 13.72 3.84
CA ASP A 59 -8.32 12.78 2.89
C ASP A 59 -7.48 11.51 2.88
N SER A 60 -7.46 10.83 4.03
CA SER A 60 -6.61 9.66 4.27
C SER A 60 -7.24 8.41 3.65
N LEU A 61 -6.40 7.50 3.18
CA LEU A 61 -6.85 6.18 2.73
C LEU A 61 -7.51 5.38 3.86
N ALA A 62 -7.15 5.65 5.13
CA ALA A 62 -7.76 4.98 6.30
C ALA A 62 -9.22 5.42 6.56
N ASP A 63 -9.59 6.63 6.14
CA ASP A 63 -10.96 7.16 6.23
C ASP A 63 -11.86 6.70 5.08
N LEU A 64 -11.31 6.01 4.07
CA LEU A 64 -12.10 5.49 2.96
C LEU A 64 -13.14 4.50 3.48
N ARG A 65 -14.40 4.71 3.10
CA ARG A 65 -15.53 3.82 3.40
C ARG A 65 -16.39 3.61 2.16
N PHE A 66 -16.78 2.38 1.90
CA PHE A 66 -17.67 1.99 0.82
C PHE A 66 -19.14 2.03 1.22
N GLY A 67 -19.44 2.03 2.52
CA GLY A 67 -20.80 2.03 3.03
C GLY A 67 -21.43 0.63 3.09
N ASP A 68 -20.66 -0.40 2.74
CA ASP A 68 -20.98 -1.81 2.96
C ASP A 68 -20.07 -2.35 4.08
N PRO A 69 -20.63 -2.88 5.18
CA PRO A 69 -19.85 -3.26 6.36
C PRO A 69 -18.89 -4.42 6.10
N GLU A 70 -19.20 -5.32 5.16
CA GLU A 70 -18.32 -6.44 4.82
C GLU A 70 -17.14 -5.96 3.97
N ALA A 71 -17.41 -5.13 2.95
CA ALA A 71 -16.38 -4.50 2.13
C ALA A 71 -15.48 -3.56 2.97
N ASP A 72 -16.06 -2.81 3.90
CA ASP A 72 -15.31 -1.93 4.81
C ASP A 72 -14.41 -2.72 5.77
N ALA A 73 -14.89 -3.85 6.29
CA ALA A 73 -14.06 -4.74 7.11
C ALA A 73 -12.89 -5.33 6.30
N ARG A 74 -13.14 -5.76 5.06
CA ARG A 74 -12.08 -6.27 4.17
C ARG A 74 -11.09 -5.18 3.77
N LEU A 75 -11.56 -3.97 3.53
CA LEU A 75 -10.72 -2.81 3.27
C LEU A 75 -9.81 -2.54 4.47
N ALA A 76 -10.36 -2.47 5.68
CA ALA A 76 -9.60 -2.22 6.89
C ALA A 76 -8.50 -3.28 7.12
N ASP A 77 -8.82 -4.56 6.89
CA ASP A 77 -7.87 -5.66 7.00
C ASP A 77 -6.73 -5.54 5.97
N CYS A 78 -7.08 -5.29 4.70
CA CYS A 78 -6.09 -5.08 3.62
C CYS A 78 -5.19 -3.86 3.89
N LEU A 79 -5.77 -2.76 4.37
CA LEU A 79 -5.02 -1.54 4.70
C LEU A 79 -4.07 -1.76 5.88
N SER A 80 -4.53 -2.48 6.92
CA SER A 80 -3.71 -2.83 8.08
C SER A 80 -2.51 -3.70 7.68
N ALA A 81 -2.76 -4.72 6.85
CA ALA A 81 -1.71 -5.59 6.32
C ALA A 81 -0.71 -4.80 5.46
N ALA A 82 -1.19 -4.02 4.50
CA ALA A 82 -0.35 -3.21 3.61
C ALA A 82 0.48 -2.18 4.39
N ARG A 83 -0.11 -1.53 5.40
CA ARG A 83 0.61 -0.60 6.28
C ARG A 83 1.71 -1.30 7.07
N SER A 84 1.42 -2.47 7.65
CA SER A 84 2.41 -3.25 8.40
C SER A 84 3.60 -3.64 7.52
N PHE A 85 3.36 -4.02 6.26
CA PHE A 85 4.45 -4.27 5.31
C PHE A 85 5.26 -3.00 5.01
N ALA A 86 4.59 -1.89 4.74
CA ALA A 86 5.24 -0.63 4.43
C ALA A 86 6.10 -0.11 5.60
N GLU A 87 5.62 -0.20 6.84
CA GLU A 87 6.37 0.20 8.03
C GLU A 87 7.61 -0.68 8.25
N ARG A 88 7.50 -1.99 8.03
CA ARG A 88 8.65 -2.92 8.12
C ARG A 88 9.70 -2.61 7.06
N LEU A 89 9.27 -2.48 5.80
CA LEU A 89 10.13 -2.12 4.67
C LEU A 89 10.84 -0.78 4.92
N ALA A 90 10.11 0.24 5.38
CA ALA A 90 10.69 1.54 5.70
C ALA A 90 11.70 1.45 6.86
N SER A 91 11.48 0.57 7.84
CA SER A 91 12.44 0.33 8.91
C SER A 91 13.71 -0.34 8.40
N GLU A 92 13.61 -1.34 7.52
CA GLU A 92 14.78 -2.03 6.95
C GLU A 92 15.65 -1.10 6.10
N GLU A 93 15.08 -0.18 5.32
CA GLU A 93 15.88 0.80 4.57
C GLU A 93 16.63 1.79 5.45
N ARG A 94 16.00 2.22 6.54
CA ARG A 94 16.63 3.17 7.47
C ARG A 94 17.83 2.52 8.16
N ASP A 95 17.73 1.23 8.44
CA ASP A 95 18.84 0.41 8.96
C ASP A 95 19.93 0.23 7.89
N ALA A 96 19.55 -0.12 6.65
CA ALA A 96 20.47 -0.31 5.52
C ALA A 96 21.23 0.96 5.08
N LYS A 97 20.67 2.16 5.30
CA LYS A 97 21.35 3.45 5.05
C LYS A 97 22.18 3.96 6.24
N GLY A 98 22.09 3.31 7.39
CA GLY A 98 22.71 3.76 8.65
C GLY A 98 24.07 3.13 8.98
N ASP A 99 24.52 2.12 8.22
CA ASP A 99 25.83 1.44 8.38
C ASP A 99 26.92 2.04 7.48
#